data_AF-A0A962ZH92-F1
#
_entry.id   AF-A0A962ZH92-F1
#
_cell.length_a   1.000
_cell.length_b   1.000
_cell.length_c   1.000
_cell.angle_alpha   90.00
_cell.angle_beta   90.00
_cell.angle_gamma   90.00
#
_symmetry.space_group_name_H-M   'P 1'
#
loop_
_entity.id
_entity.type
_entity.pdbx_description
1 polymer ?
#
loop_
_entity_poly.entity_id
_entity_poly.type
_entity_poly.pdbx_seq_one_letter_code
_entity_poly.pdbx_strand_id
1 'polypeptide(L)'
;QVVPSQRMSVAFAAPALDLYRALRYLNPSPYMFYLDLEDFHIAGSSPEILTRVEQGAVTVRPIAGTRRRGHSPEEDKALEEELLADPKEIAEHLMLIDLGRNDVGRIAEAGSVALTDKMVVERYSHVMHIVSNVEGSLKDGFGPLDVLRATFPAGTLSGAPKIRAMEIIDELEPVKRGVYGGAVGYIGFNGEMDTAIAIRTAVIKDQRLYVQAGAGVVADSVPELEWKETMNKARAVFRAVNMALSGLRLGAGQ
;
A
#
# COMPACT_ATOMS: atom_id res chain seq x y z
N GLN A 1 -10.32 -14.28 -1.48
CA GLN A 1 -10.39 -12.83 -1.19
C GLN A 1 -10.33 -12.05 -2.49
N VAL A 2 -11.05 -10.93 -2.59
CA VAL A 2 -10.94 -9.94 -3.68
C VAL A 2 -10.94 -8.53 -3.08
N VAL A 3 -10.20 -7.59 -3.67
CA VAL A 3 -10.06 -6.22 -3.13
C VAL A 3 -10.68 -5.21 -4.08
N PRO A 4 -12.02 -5.06 -4.13
CA PRO A 4 -12.66 -4.02 -4.91
C PRO A 4 -12.36 -2.63 -4.34
N SER A 5 -12.47 -1.61 -5.19
CA SER A 5 -12.20 -0.22 -4.83
C SER A 5 -13.18 0.75 -5.47
N GLN A 6 -13.23 1.96 -4.92
CA GLN A 6 -14.03 3.05 -5.46
C GLN A 6 -13.18 4.32 -5.59
N ARG A 7 -13.45 5.09 -6.64
CA ARG A 7 -12.77 6.35 -6.92
C ARG A 7 -13.64 7.53 -6.53
N MET A 8 -13.14 8.34 -5.61
CA MET A 8 -13.70 9.64 -5.26
C MET A 8 -12.97 10.74 -6.03
N SER A 9 -13.65 11.87 -6.25
CA SER A 9 -13.01 13.04 -6.87
C SER A 9 -13.56 14.34 -6.33
N VAL A 10 -12.74 15.39 -6.41
CA VAL A 10 -13.09 16.74 -5.98
C VAL A 10 -12.43 17.76 -6.90
N ALA A 11 -13.03 18.94 -7.04
CA ALA A 11 -12.36 20.07 -7.68
C ALA A 11 -11.13 20.46 -6.85
N PHE A 12 -10.01 20.72 -7.52
CA PHE A 12 -8.75 21.02 -6.87
C PHE A 12 -8.00 22.14 -7.61
N ALA A 13 -7.99 23.32 -7.00
CA ALA A 13 -7.41 24.54 -7.57
C ALA A 13 -6.13 25.00 -6.85
N ALA A 14 -5.66 24.24 -5.85
CA ALA A 14 -4.39 24.52 -5.17
C ALA A 14 -3.21 23.92 -5.96
N PRO A 15 -1.97 24.40 -5.75
CA PRO A 15 -0.78 23.76 -6.31
C PRO A 15 -0.68 22.28 -5.89
N ALA A 16 -0.33 21.40 -6.81
CA ALA A 16 -0.20 19.96 -6.52
C ALA A 16 0.83 19.66 -5.43
N LEU A 17 1.91 20.45 -5.38
CA LEU A 17 2.94 20.35 -4.35
C LEU A 17 2.40 20.62 -2.93
N ASP A 18 1.38 21.47 -2.77
CA ASP A 18 0.79 21.74 -1.45
C ASP A 18 0.06 20.52 -0.90
N LEU A 19 -0.53 19.69 -1.77
CA LEU A 19 -1.08 18.40 -1.34
C LEU A 19 0.01 17.47 -0.80
N TYR A 20 1.14 17.35 -1.51
CA TYR A 20 2.26 16.53 -1.06
C TYR A 20 2.78 17.02 0.31
N ARG A 21 2.95 18.33 0.48
CA ARG A 21 3.37 18.92 1.76
C ARG A 21 2.37 18.65 2.88
N ALA A 22 1.06 18.76 2.60
CA ALA A 22 0.01 18.43 3.56
C ALA A 22 0.00 16.94 3.93
N LEU A 23 0.18 16.04 2.95
CA LEU A 23 0.33 14.61 3.18
C LEU A 23 1.54 14.31 4.08
N ARG A 24 2.69 14.90 3.78
CA ARG A 24 3.92 14.75 4.58
C ARG A 24 3.74 15.21 6.02
N TYR A 25 2.98 16.29 6.24
CA TYR A 25 2.71 16.82 7.56
C TYR A 25 1.73 15.95 8.36
N LEU A 26 0.64 15.51 7.74
CA LEU A 26 -0.44 14.80 8.44
C LEU A 26 -0.20 13.29 8.57
N ASN A 27 0.39 12.67 7.55
CA ASN A 27 0.55 11.23 7.45
C ASN A 27 1.93 10.90 6.85
N PRO A 28 3.05 11.11 7.57
CA PRO A 28 4.34 10.65 7.09
C PRO A 28 4.36 9.12 6.98
N SER A 29 4.91 8.60 5.89
CA SER A 29 5.09 7.15 5.67
C SER A 29 6.49 6.86 5.14
N PRO A 30 6.92 5.58 5.10
CA PRO A 30 8.21 5.20 4.53
C PRO A 30 8.36 5.61 3.06
N TYR A 31 7.26 5.62 2.30
CA TYR A 31 7.25 5.97 0.88
C TYR A 31 6.39 7.21 0.61
N MET A 32 7.05 8.37 0.66
CA MET A 32 6.49 9.65 0.24
C MET A 32 6.94 9.94 -1.19
N PHE A 33 6.02 10.31 -2.07
CA PHE A 33 6.37 10.66 -3.45
C PHE A 33 5.52 11.80 -3.99
N TYR A 34 6.17 12.60 -4.85
CA TYR A 34 5.55 13.62 -5.69
C TYR A 34 6.15 13.47 -7.09
N LEU A 35 5.28 13.23 -8.07
CA LEU A 35 5.66 13.15 -9.48
C LEU A 35 4.94 14.27 -10.23
N ASP A 36 5.74 15.15 -10.83
CA ASP A 36 5.29 16.10 -11.84
C ASP A 36 5.50 15.43 -13.21
N LEU A 37 4.40 15.06 -13.85
CA LEU A 37 4.39 14.37 -15.14
C LEU A 37 3.81 15.27 -16.23
N GLU A 38 4.02 16.59 -16.09
CA GLU A 38 3.55 17.65 -16.98
C GLU A 38 2.01 17.75 -17.00
N ASP A 39 1.35 16.86 -17.76
CA ASP A 39 -0.11 16.85 -17.97
C ASP A 39 -0.89 16.55 -16.68
N PHE A 40 -0.26 15.89 -15.71
CA PHE A 40 -0.86 15.54 -14.44
C PHE A 40 0.20 15.34 -13.36
N HIS A 41 -0.24 15.34 -12.12
CA HIS A 41 0.63 15.17 -10.95
C HIS A 41 0.16 13.98 -10.12
N ILE A 42 1.10 13.31 -9.47
CA ILE A 42 0.83 12.25 -8.50
C ILE A 42 1.45 12.67 -7.18
N ALA A 43 0.67 12.62 -6.09
CA ALA A 43 1.17 12.84 -4.74
C ALA A 43 0.68 11.72 -3.82
N GLY A 44 1.59 11.07 -3.09
CA GLY A 44 1.25 9.93 -2.26
C GLY A 44 2.08 9.78 -1.00
N SER A 45 1.52 9.05 -0.05
CA SER A 45 2.12 8.65 1.22
C SER A 45 1.79 7.16 1.44
N SER A 46 2.52 6.30 0.76
CA SER A 46 2.28 4.86 0.81
C SER A 46 2.93 4.24 2.05
N PRO A 47 2.20 3.44 2.82
CA PRO A 47 2.75 2.70 3.95
C PRO A 47 3.44 1.40 3.51
N GLU A 48 3.28 0.96 2.27
CA GLU A 48 3.56 -0.42 1.86
C GLU A 48 4.49 -0.48 0.66
N ILE A 49 5.56 -1.27 0.80
CA ILE A 49 6.46 -1.65 -0.30
C ILE A 49 5.74 -2.65 -1.21
N LEU A 50 5.91 -2.49 -2.51
CA LEU A 50 5.52 -3.53 -3.47
C LEU A 50 6.63 -4.58 -3.56
N THR A 51 7.82 -4.13 -3.96
CA THR A 51 9.01 -4.98 -4.08
C THR A 51 10.27 -4.12 -4.10
N ARG A 52 11.36 -4.70 -3.60
CA ARG A 52 12.72 -4.13 -3.63
C ARG A 52 13.71 -5.16 -4.16
N VAL A 53 14.70 -4.67 -4.88
CA VAL A 53 15.91 -5.39 -5.28
C VAL A 53 17.11 -4.59 -4.78
N GLU A 54 17.88 -5.17 -3.86
CA GLU A 54 19.06 -4.54 -3.28
C GLU A 54 20.15 -5.61 -3.14
N GLN A 55 21.33 -5.36 -3.68
CA GLN A 55 22.48 -6.29 -3.60
C GLN A 55 22.16 -7.74 -4.01
N GLY A 56 21.29 -7.93 -5.01
CA GLY A 56 20.87 -9.25 -5.49
C GLY A 56 19.82 -9.94 -4.63
N ALA A 57 19.32 -9.33 -3.56
CA ALA A 57 18.18 -9.82 -2.79
C ALA A 57 16.88 -9.19 -3.30
N VAL A 58 15.86 -10.01 -3.55
CA VAL A 58 14.49 -9.57 -3.79
C VAL A 58 13.72 -9.64 -2.49
N THR A 59 13.06 -8.54 -2.14
CA THR A 59 12.27 -8.42 -0.92
C THR A 59 10.84 -8.02 -1.26
N VAL A 60 9.86 -8.73 -0.68
CA VAL A 60 8.46 -8.30 -0.60
C VAL A 60 8.01 -8.35 0.85
N ARG A 61 7.19 -7.39 1.25
CA ARG A 61 6.83 -7.21 2.65
C ARG A 61 5.32 -7.15 2.84
N PRO A 62 4.65 -8.32 2.96
CA PRO A 62 3.23 -8.35 3.24
C PRO A 62 2.87 -7.58 4.51
N ILE A 63 1.78 -6.82 4.45
CA ILE A 63 1.18 -6.11 5.57
C ILE A 63 -0.31 -6.47 5.63
N ALA A 64 -0.78 -6.92 6.78
CA ALA A 64 -2.20 -7.13 7.06
C ALA A 64 -2.49 -6.90 8.54
N GLY A 65 -3.78 -6.87 8.88
CA GLY A 65 -4.21 -6.58 10.24
C GLY A 65 -3.98 -5.12 10.62
N THR A 66 -4.99 -4.50 11.23
CA THR A 66 -4.86 -3.12 11.69
C THR A 66 -5.49 -2.97 13.06
N ARG A 67 -4.74 -2.37 13.99
CA ARG A 67 -5.30 -1.80 15.22
C ARG A 67 -4.84 -0.35 15.35
N ARG A 68 -5.64 0.48 16.03
CA ARG A 68 -5.20 1.83 16.41
C ARG A 68 -4.04 1.74 17.40
N ARG A 69 -3.28 2.83 17.56
CA ARG A 69 -2.36 2.96 18.69
C ARG A 69 -3.15 3.10 20.01
N GLY A 70 -2.58 2.54 21.08
CA GLY A 70 -3.07 2.72 22.44
C GLY A 70 -2.84 4.15 22.94
N HIS A 71 -3.72 4.61 23.82
CA HIS A 71 -3.58 5.86 24.56
C HIS A 71 -2.60 5.72 25.74
N SER A 72 -2.27 4.49 26.13
CA SER A 72 -1.21 4.17 27.10
C SER A 72 -0.36 2.98 26.61
N PRO A 73 0.87 2.79 27.13
CA PRO A 73 1.70 1.63 26.80
C PRO A 73 1.01 0.28 27.06
N GLU A 74 0.22 0.20 28.13
CA GLU A 74 -0.53 -1.00 28.52
C GLU A 74 -1.64 -1.29 27.51
N GLU A 75 -2.41 -0.26 27.11
CA GLU A 75 -3.43 -0.41 26.07
C GLU A 75 -2.80 -0.76 24.72
N ASP A 76 -1.68 -0.14 24.35
CA ASP A 76 -0.98 -0.40 23.10
C ASP A 76 -0.48 -1.85 23.01
N LYS A 77 -0.01 -2.40 24.14
CA LYS A 77 0.38 -3.80 24.23
C LYS A 77 -0.82 -4.75 24.18
N ALA A 78 -1.92 -4.41 24.85
CA ALA A 78 -3.15 -5.20 24.79
C ALA A 78 -3.72 -5.27 23.37
N LEU A 79 -3.68 -4.17 22.61
CA LEU A 79 -4.10 -4.12 21.21
C LEU A 79 -3.17 -4.93 20.29
N GLU A 80 -1.87 -4.97 20.57
CA GLU A 80 -0.92 -5.85 19.89
C GLU A 80 -1.25 -7.33 20.14
N GLU A 81 -1.45 -7.71 21.41
CA GLU A 81 -1.80 -9.08 21.80
C GLU A 81 -3.15 -9.51 21.19
N GLU A 82 -4.14 -8.60 21.16
CA GLU A 82 -5.43 -8.83 20.49
C GLU A 82 -5.26 -9.05 18.99
N LEU A 83 -4.46 -8.23 18.31
CA LEU A 83 -4.20 -8.34 16.87
C LEU A 83 -3.52 -9.67 16.53
N LEU A 84 -2.53 -10.07 17.32
CA LEU A 84 -1.80 -11.33 17.13
C LEU A 84 -2.60 -12.57 17.53
N ALA A 85 -3.70 -12.40 18.27
CA ALA A 85 -4.62 -13.47 18.65
C ALA A 85 -5.84 -13.59 17.71
N ASP A 86 -6.06 -12.61 16.83
CA ASP A 86 -7.20 -12.58 15.91
C ASP A 86 -7.02 -13.62 14.78
N PRO A 87 -7.78 -14.73 14.79
CA PRO A 87 -7.61 -15.80 13.82
C PRO A 87 -7.92 -15.36 12.38
N LYS A 88 -8.75 -14.31 12.20
CA LYS A 88 -9.06 -13.76 10.89
C LYS A 88 -7.84 -13.04 10.31
N GLU A 89 -7.25 -12.14 11.10
CA GLU A 89 -6.11 -11.33 10.67
C GLU A 89 -4.87 -12.21 10.41
N ILE A 90 -4.65 -13.22 11.26
CA ILE A 90 -3.58 -14.21 11.05
C ILE A 90 -3.78 -14.98 9.75
N ALA A 91 -5.01 -15.43 9.46
CA ALA A 91 -5.31 -16.20 8.26
C ALA A 91 -5.13 -15.36 6.98
N GLU A 92 -5.59 -14.11 6.99
CA GLU A 92 -5.37 -13.18 5.88
C GLU A 92 -3.88 -12.90 5.68
N HIS A 93 -3.12 -12.69 6.76
CA HIS A 93 -1.68 -12.44 6.67
C HIS A 93 -0.90 -13.66 6.15
N LEU A 94 -1.25 -14.87 6.57
CA LEU A 94 -0.64 -16.11 6.06
C LEU A 94 -0.86 -16.26 4.55
N MET A 95 -2.06 -15.96 4.07
CA MET A 95 -2.38 -16.01 2.66
C MET A 95 -1.50 -15.03 1.85
N LEU A 96 -1.25 -13.82 2.38
CA LEU A 96 -0.38 -12.83 1.72
C LEU A 96 1.10 -13.24 1.76
N ILE A 97 1.55 -13.86 2.86
CA ILE A 97 2.88 -14.46 2.95
C ILE A 97 3.07 -15.52 1.87
N ASP A 98 2.12 -16.44 1.73
CA ASP A 98 2.21 -17.51 0.74
C ASP A 98 2.18 -16.98 -0.69
N LEU A 99 1.41 -15.92 -0.95
CA LEU A 99 1.44 -15.23 -2.22
C LEU A 99 2.81 -14.56 -2.47
N GLY A 100 3.36 -13.87 -1.50
CA GLY A 100 4.69 -13.26 -1.58
C GLY A 100 5.78 -14.30 -1.84
N ARG A 101 5.74 -15.44 -1.15
CA ARG A 101 6.65 -16.57 -1.39
C ARG A 101 6.49 -17.15 -2.79
N ASN A 102 5.26 -17.24 -3.29
CA ASN A 102 5.00 -17.72 -4.64
C ASN A 102 5.51 -16.74 -5.71
N ASP A 103 5.35 -15.44 -5.51
CA ASP A 103 5.82 -14.41 -6.43
C ASP A 103 7.36 -14.36 -6.46
N VAL A 104 8.01 -14.29 -5.29
CA VAL A 104 9.48 -14.31 -5.18
C VAL A 104 10.07 -15.64 -5.68
N GLY A 105 9.43 -16.78 -5.40
CA GLY A 105 9.91 -18.10 -5.82
C GLY A 105 9.98 -18.32 -7.33
N ARG A 106 9.31 -17.49 -8.15
CA ARG A 106 9.40 -17.59 -9.62
C ARG A 106 10.70 -16.99 -10.19
N ILE A 107 11.34 -16.11 -9.43
CA ILE A 107 12.49 -15.28 -9.86
C ILE A 107 13.72 -15.49 -8.97
N ALA A 108 13.56 -16.17 -7.84
CA ALA A 108 14.64 -16.44 -6.90
C ALA A 108 15.36 -17.77 -7.19
N GLU A 109 16.58 -17.90 -6.69
CA GLU A 109 17.32 -19.17 -6.68
C GLU A 109 16.56 -20.24 -5.90
N ALA A 110 16.62 -21.48 -6.37
CA ALA A 110 15.92 -22.59 -5.74
C ALA A 110 16.41 -22.78 -4.29
N GLY A 111 15.47 -22.75 -3.33
CA GLY A 111 15.77 -22.90 -1.91
C GLY A 111 16.22 -21.61 -1.20
N SER A 112 16.36 -20.48 -1.91
CA SER A 112 16.76 -19.20 -1.29
C SER A 112 15.60 -18.45 -0.63
N VAL A 113 14.35 -18.76 -0.98
CA VAL A 113 13.17 -18.03 -0.47
C VAL A 113 12.97 -18.30 1.02
N ALA A 114 13.09 -17.26 1.84
CA ALA A 114 12.99 -17.33 3.28
C ALA A 114 12.05 -16.25 3.85
N LEU A 115 11.49 -16.54 5.03
CA LEU A 115 10.84 -15.54 5.86
C LEU A 115 11.86 -15.03 6.87
N THR A 116 12.37 -13.82 6.68
CA THR A 116 13.36 -13.24 7.61
C THR A 116 12.67 -12.61 8.84
N ASP A 117 11.45 -12.10 8.65
CA ASP A 117 10.55 -11.68 9.71
C ASP A 117 9.18 -12.34 9.50
N LYS A 118 8.57 -12.80 10.58
CA LYS A 118 7.26 -13.47 10.53
C LYS A 118 6.34 -12.93 11.60
N MET A 119 5.21 -12.36 11.17
CA MET A 119 4.11 -11.93 12.03
C MET A 119 4.56 -10.96 13.14
N VAL A 120 5.47 -10.06 12.80
CA VAL A 120 5.94 -9.02 13.73
C VAL A 120 4.98 -7.84 13.69
N VAL A 121 4.75 -7.18 14.84
CA VAL A 121 3.90 -5.99 14.89
C VAL A 121 4.73 -4.73 14.70
N GLU A 122 4.44 -4.01 13.63
CA GLU A 122 4.99 -2.70 13.37
C GLU A 122 4.06 -1.58 13.81
N ARG A 123 4.64 -0.57 14.47
CA ARG A 123 3.91 0.59 14.97
C ARG A 123 4.17 1.80 14.09
N TYR A 124 3.08 2.37 13.57
CA TYR A 124 3.04 3.63 12.86
C TYR A 124 2.47 4.73 13.77
N SER A 125 2.38 5.96 13.28
CA SER A 125 1.93 7.12 14.09
C SER A 125 0.53 6.95 14.67
N HIS A 126 -0.38 6.27 13.97
CA HIS A 126 -1.79 6.15 14.36
C HIS A 126 -2.31 4.72 14.42
N VAL A 127 -1.58 3.77 13.84
CA VAL A 127 -1.99 2.37 13.72
C VAL A 127 -0.79 1.44 13.94
N MET A 128 -1.07 0.16 14.14
CA MET A 128 -0.11 -0.93 14.08
C MET A 128 -0.59 -2.00 13.10
N HIS A 129 0.35 -2.75 12.52
CA HIS A 129 0.08 -3.79 11.53
C HIS A 129 0.89 -5.06 11.80
N ILE A 130 0.35 -6.21 11.38
CA ILE A 130 1.12 -7.45 11.26
C ILE A 130 1.94 -7.37 9.99
N VAL A 131 3.24 -7.59 10.10
CA VAL A 131 4.19 -7.50 9.00
C VAL A 131 5.01 -8.78 8.94
N SER A 132 5.32 -9.21 7.73
CA SER A 132 6.30 -10.27 7.48
C SER A 132 7.22 -9.83 6.35
N ASN A 133 8.42 -10.40 6.30
CA ASN A 133 9.38 -10.12 5.24
C ASN A 133 9.71 -11.42 4.50
N VAL A 134 9.47 -11.43 3.19
CA VAL A 134 9.81 -12.55 2.31
C VAL A 134 10.97 -12.11 1.44
N GLU A 135 12.08 -12.82 1.54
CA GLU A 135 13.29 -12.53 0.78
C GLU A 135 13.73 -13.74 -0.04
N GLY A 136 14.40 -13.49 -1.16
CA GLY A 136 15.06 -14.53 -1.95
C GLY A 136 16.21 -13.96 -2.76
N SER A 137 17.21 -14.80 -3.04
CA SER A 137 18.34 -14.42 -3.90
C SER A 137 17.88 -14.38 -5.35
N LEU A 138 18.03 -13.24 -6.02
CA LEU A 138 17.64 -13.08 -7.43
C LEU A 138 18.44 -14.05 -8.29
N LYS A 139 17.75 -14.83 -9.13
CA LYS A 139 18.38 -15.79 -10.03
C LYS A 139 19.15 -15.08 -11.15
N ASP A 140 20.29 -15.64 -11.54
CA ASP A 140 21.05 -15.17 -12.70
C ASP A 140 20.17 -15.01 -13.95
N GLY A 141 20.37 -13.88 -14.65
CA GLY A 141 19.65 -13.53 -15.87
C GLY A 141 18.31 -12.83 -15.65
N PHE A 142 17.82 -12.72 -14.41
CA PHE A 142 16.67 -11.88 -14.08
C PHE A 142 17.10 -10.45 -13.71
N GLY A 143 16.31 -9.47 -14.10
CA GLY A 143 16.52 -8.06 -13.74
C GLY A 143 15.32 -7.44 -13.04
N PRO A 144 15.42 -6.16 -12.62
CA PRO A 144 14.35 -5.44 -11.93
C PRO A 144 12.98 -5.49 -12.60
N LEU A 145 12.92 -5.45 -13.93
CA LEU A 145 11.65 -5.52 -14.66
C LEU A 145 10.99 -6.90 -14.55
N ASP A 146 11.78 -7.97 -14.50
CA ASP A 146 11.25 -9.31 -14.26
C ASP A 146 10.74 -9.45 -12.83
N VAL A 147 11.45 -8.85 -11.87
CA VAL A 147 11.03 -8.79 -10.46
C VAL A 147 9.70 -8.05 -10.32
N LEU A 148 9.59 -6.87 -10.94
CA LEU A 148 8.35 -6.09 -10.94
C LEU A 148 7.22 -6.89 -11.59
N ARG A 149 7.45 -7.52 -12.74
CA ARG A 149 6.44 -8.34 -13.43
C ARG A 149 5.97 -9.53 -12.60
N ALA A 150 6.86 -10.17 -11.84
CA ALA A 150 6.51 -11.34 -11.03
C ALA A 150 5.68 -10.98 -9.79
N THR A 151 5.97 -9.83 -9.18
CA THR A 151 5.35 -9.38 -7.93
C THR A 151 4.10 -8.52 -8.17
N PHE A 152 3.97 -7.90 -9.33
CA PHE A 152 2.87 -6.98 -9.65
C PHE A 152 1.57 -7.69 -10.11
N PRO A 153 0.38 -7.16 -9.73
CA PRO A 153 0.15 -6.22 -8.65
C PRO A 153 0.21 -6.92 -7.28
N ALA A 154 0.28 -6.12 -6.21
CA ALA A 154 0.27 -6.63 -4.85
C ALA A 154 -1.03 -7.39 -4.51
N GLY A 155 -0.89 -8.50 -3.79
CA GLY A 155 -2.03 -9.29 -3.31
C GLY A 155 -3.01 -8.51 -2.44
N THR A 156 -2.48 -7.57 -1.64
CA THR A 156 -3.26 -6.66 -0.78
C THR A 156 -4.17 -5.71 -1.57
N LEU A 157 -3.94 -5.56 -2.88
CA LEU A 157 -4.73 -4.72 -3.77
C LEU A 157 -5.46 -5.48 -4.86
N SER A 158 -5.20 -6.78 -5.03
CA SER A 158 -5.97 -7.65 -5.94
C SER A 158 -6.85 -8.63 -5.17
N GLY A 159 -6.25 -9.49 -4.36
CA GLY A 159 -6.85 -10.67 -3.76
C GLY A 159 -6.12 -11.96 -4.17
N ALA A 160 -6.71 -13.09 -3.76
CA ALA A 160 -6.16 -14.42 -3.95
C ALA A 160 -7.29 -15.44 -4.27
N PRO A 161 -7.13 -16.29 -5.30
CA PRO A 161 -6.03 -16.33 -6.28
C PRO A 161 -5.93 -15.06 -7.15
N LYS A 162 -4.70 -14.55 -7.38
CA LYS A 162 -4.44 -13.20 -7.95
C LYS A 162 -5.15 -12.95 -9.29
N ILE A 163 -5.02 -13.87 -10.24
CA ILE A 163 -5.61 -13.72 -11.59
C ILE A 163 -7.13 -13.65 -11.51
N ARG A 164 -7.77 -14.61 -10.83
CA ARG A 164 -9.24 -14.61 -10.72
C ARG A 164 -9.76 -13.39 -9.96
N ALA A 165 -9.05 -12.94 -8.93
CA ALA A 165 -9.43 -11.73 -8.21
C ALA A 165 -9.38 -10.48 -9.12
N MET A 166 -8.37 -10.38 -10.00
CA MET A 166 -8.28 -9.27 -10.98
C MET A 166 -9.39 -9.32 -12.03
N GLU A 167 -9.81 -10.50 -12.49
CA GLU A 167 -10.95 -10.65 -13.40
C GLU A 167 -12.24 -10.13 -12.74
N ILE A 168 -12.50 -10.51 -11.48
CA ILE A 168 -13.66 -10.02 -10.72
C ILE A 168 -13.60 -8.49 -10.54
N ILE A 169 -12.41 -7.94 -10.29
CA ILE A 169 -12.23 -6.48 -10.19
C ILE A 169 -12.60 -5.80 -11.51
N ASP A 170 -12.18 -6.35 -12.65
CA ASP A 170 -12.51 -5.82 -13.99
C ASP A 170 -14.02 -5.94 -14.31
N GLU A 171 -14.66 -7.02 -13.85
CA GLU A 171 -16.11 -7.21 -13.97
C GLU A 171 -16.92 -6.19 -13.16
N LEU A 172 -16.42 -5.75 -11.99
CA LEU A 172 -17.17 -4.94 -11.02
C LEU A 172 -16.84 -3.45 -11.04
N GLU A 173 -15.58 -3.07 -11.30
CA GLU A 173 -15.17 -1.66 -11.24
C GLU A 173 -15.54 -0.91 -12.53
N PRO A 174 -16.24 0.23 -12.43
CA PRO A 174 -16.76 0.92 -13.63
C PRO A 174 -15.67 1.63 -14.44
N VAL A 175 -14.44 1.69 -13.92
CA VAL A 175 -13.32 2.45 -14.48
C VAL A 175 -12.00 1.74 -14.21
N LYS A 176 -11.06 1.86 -15.14
CA LYS A 176 -9.68 1.39 -14.92
C LYS A 176 -9.04 2.11 -13.73
N ARG A 177 -8.28 1.37 -12.93
CA ARG A 177 -7.58 1.87 -11.72
C ARG A 177 -6.48 2.90 -12.00
N GLY A 178 -5.83 2.81 -13.16
CA GLY A 178 -4.71 3.68 -13.50
C GLY A 178 -3.58 3.53 -12.49
N VAL A 179 -3.27 4.61 -11.77
CA VAL A 179 -2.22 4.63 -10.75
C VAL A 179 -2.58 3.77 -9.54
N TYR A 180 -3.86 3.66 -9.15
CA TYR A 180 -4.26 2.99 -7.91
C TYR A 180 -3.92 1.49 -7.92
N GLY A 181 -3.25 1.03 -6.85
CA GLY A 181 -2.76 -0.35 -6.77
C GLY A 181 -1.59 -0.66 -7.70
N GLY A 182 -1.08 0.37 -8.39
CA GLY A 182 0.14 0.35 -9.18
C GLY A 182 1.41 0.38 -8.34
N ALA A 183 2.52 0.72 -8.99
CA ALA A 183 3.84 0.85 -8.36
C ALA A 183 4.40 2.26 -8.58
N VAL A 184 5.01 2.85 -7.54
CA VAL A 184 5.75 4.12 -7.65
C VAL A 184 7.11 3.94 -6.98
N GLY A 185 8.18 4.28 -7.68
CA GLY A 185 9.54 4.07 -7.22
C GLY A 185 10.57 4.30 -8.31
N TYR A 186 11.72 3.63 -8.22
CA TYR A 186 12.80 3.74 -9.18
C TYR A 186 13.35 2.37 -9.60
N ILE A 187 13.96 2.34 -10.78
CA ILE A 187 14.84 1.26 -11.25
C ILE A 187 16.19 1.91 -11.56
N GLY A 188 17.23 1.50 -10.85
CA GLY A 188 18.59 2.00 -10.99
C GLY A 188 19.35 1.31 -12.11
N PHE A 189 20.32 2.02 -12.69
CA PHE A 189 21.25 1.45 -13.69
C PHE A 189 22.18 0.37 -13.12
N ASN A 190 22.30 0.30 -11.79
CA ASN A 190 23.05 -0.72 -11.05
C ASN A 190 22.25 -2.02 -10.84
N GLY A 191 21.02 -2.12 -11.35
CA GLY A 191 20.16 -3.27 -11.16
C GLY A 191 19.39 -3.28 -9.84
N GLU A 192 19.48 -2.21 -9.04
CA GLU A 192 18.65 -2.04 -7.85
C GLU A 192 17.29 -1.45 -8.20
N MET A 193 16.29 -1.72 -7.37
CA MET A 193 14.93 -1.23 -7.54
C MET A 193 14.28 -1.09 -6.18
N ASP A 194 13.49 -0.04 -5.99
CA ASP A 194 12.65 0.10 -4.81
C ASP A 194 11.32 0.72 -5.23
N THR A 195 10.22 0.02 -4.93
CA THR A 195 8.88 0.43 -5.35
C THR A 195 7.87 0.30 -4.21
N ALA A 196 7.07 1.33 -4.04
CA ALA A 196 5.91 1.33 -3.16
C ALA A 196 4.65 0.96 -3.93
N ILE A 197 3.67 0.39 -3.24
CA ILE A 197 2.32 0.26 -3.80
C ILE A 197 1.70 1.65 -3.85
N ALA A 198 1.06 1.99 -4.97
CA ALA A 198 0.40 3.27 -5.18
C ALA A 198 -0.98 3.33 -4.49
N ILE A 199 -0.95 3.41 -3.17
CA ILE A 199 -2.10 3.60 -2.27
C ILE A 199 -1.93 4.89 -1.45
N ARG A 200 -3.01 5.37 -0.82
CA ARG A 200 -3.04 6.69 -0.15
C ARG A 200 -2.44 7.79 -1.05
N THR A 201 -2.81 7.71 -2.32
CA THR A 201 -2.25 8.48 -3.42
C THR A 201 -3.37 9.27 -4.08
N ALA A 202 -3.05 10.48 -4.50
CA ALA A 202 -3.91 11.34 -5.27
C ALA A 202 -3.31 11.57 -6.66
N VAL A 203 -4.18 11.56 -7.67
CA VAL A 203 -3.86 11.98 -9.05
C VAL A 203 -4.55 13.32 -9.30
N ILE A 204 -3.80 14.32 -9.75
CA ILE A 204 -4.30 15.67 -10.01
C ILE A 204 -4.18 15.94 -11.51
N LYS A 205 -5.32 16.16 -12.16
CA LYS A 205 -5.41 16.43 -13.59
C LYS A 205 -6.60 17.34 -13.88
N ASP A 206 -6.44 18.32 -14.76
CA ASP A 206 -7.52 19.22 -15.22
C ASP A 206 -8.31 19.88 -14.07
N GLN A 207 -7.59 20.43 -13.07
CA GLN A 207 -8.17 21.02 -11.85
C GLN A 207 -9.09 20.07 -11.07
N ARG A 208 -8.89 18.76 -11.23
CA ARG A 208 -9.60 17.72 -10.49
C ARG A 208 -8.58 16.81 -9.81
N LEU A 209 -8.91 16.44 -8.59
CA LEU A 209 -8.15 15.49 -7.80
C LEU A 209 -8.95 14.21 -7.67
N TYR A 210 -8.28 13.08 -7.86
CA TYR A 210 -8.83 11.73 -7.73
C TYR A 210 -8.14 10.99 -6.60
N VAL A 211 -8.92 10.39 -5.71
CA VAL A 211 -8.45 9.47 -4.67
C VAL A 211 -9.20 8.16 -4.84
N GLN A 212 -8.50 7.04 -4.77
CA GLN A 212 -9.10 5.71 -4.84
C GLN A 212 -8.73 4.90 -3.60
N ALA A 213 -9.70 4.18 -3.07
CA ALA A 213 -9.53 3.34 -1.88
C ALA A 213 -10.37 2.07 -2.00
N GLY A 214 -9.82 0.97 -1.49
CA GLY A 214 -10.45 -0.35 -1.52
C GLY A 214 -10.36 -1.06 -0.17
N ALA A 215 -11.09 -2.17 -0.09
CA ALA A 215 -11.22 -3.00 1.09
C ALA A 215 -11.18 -4.47 0.67
N GLY A 216 -10.57 -5.32 1.50
CA GLY A 216 -10.46 -6.75 1.23
C GLY A 216 -11.75 -7.47 1.57
N VAL A 217 -12.40 -8.06 0.58
CA VAL A 217 -13.64 -8.82 0.77
C VAL A 217 -13.32 -10.31 0.93
N VAL A 218 -13.72 -10.83 2.08
CA VAL A 218 -13.66 -12.24 2.48
C VAL A 218 -15.08 -12.79 2.73
N ALA A 219 -15.20 -14.08 3.04
CA ALA A 219 -16.51 -14.75 3.13
C ALA A 219 -17.43 -14.18 4.23
N ASP A 220 -16.84 -13.66 5.31
CA ASP A 220 -17.52 -13.09 6.48
C ASP A 220 -17.54 -11.55 6.45
N SER A 221 -17.10 -10.92 5.35
CA SER A 221 -17.13 -9.46 5.20
C SER A 221 -18.55 -8.91 5.30
N VAL A 222 -18.69 -7.78 6.01
CA VAL A 222 -19.96 -7.07 6.16
C VAL A 222 -19.93 -5.85 5.22
N PRO A 223 -20.78 -5.78 4.18
CA PRO A 223 -20.67 -4.76 3.12
C PRO A 223 -20.57 -3.31 3.63
N GLU A 224 -21.37 -2.97 4.63
CA GLU A 224 -21.39 -1.64 5.26
C GLU A 224 -20.05 -1.30 5.95
N LEU A 225 -19.39 -2.29 6.55
CA LEU A 225 -18.09 -2.10 7.20
C LEU A 225 -16.99 -1.94 6.17
N GLU A 226 -16.99 -2.73 5.09
CA GLU A 226 -16.02 -2.60 4.00
C GLU A 226 -16.13 -1.23 3.33
N TRP A 227 -17.36 -0.77 3.07
CA TRP A 227 -17.59 0.58 2.55
C TRP A 227 -17.05 1.65 3.50
N LYS A 228 -17.35 1.56 4.80
CA LYS A 228 -16.81 2.48 5.82
C LYS A 228 -15.27 2.48 5.84
N GLU A 229 -14.64 1.31 5.68
CA GLU A 229 -13.19 1.20 5.62
C GLU A 229 -12.61 1.96 4.43
N THR A 230 -13.17 1.78 3.23
CA THR A 230 -12.72 2.54 2.05
C THR A 230 -12.84 4.06 2.25
N MET A 231 -13.94 4.51 2.87
CA MET A 231 -14.14 5.92 3.20
C MET A 231 -13.14 6.42 4.25
N ASN A 232 -12.80 5.61 5.25
CA ASN A 232 -11.80 5.95 6.26
C ASN A 232 -10.38 6.04 5.66
N LYS A 233 -10.01 5.10 4.79
CA LYS A 233 -8.74 5.13 4.04
C LYS A 233 -8.63 6.39 3.16
N ALA A 234 -9.69 6.73 2.43
CA ALA A 234 -9.74 7.94 1.62
C ALA A 234 -9.73 9.23 2.46
N ARG A 235 -10.38 9.23 3.63
CA ARG A 235 -10.46 10.40 4.53
C ARG A 235 -9.07 10.91 4.95
N ALA A 236 -8.10 10.03 5.12
CA ALA A 236 -6.72 10.43 5.43
C ALA A 236 -6.13 11.35 4.35
N VAL A 237 -6.36 11.03 3.07
CA VAL A 237 -5.94 11.87 1.93
C VAL A 237 -6.80 13.13 1.85
N PHE A 238 -8.12 13.03 2.01
CA PHE A 238 -9.01 14.20 1.94
C PHE A 238 -8.75 15.24 3.02
N ARG A 239 -8.23 14.87 4.20
CA ARG A 239 -7.74 15.85 5.20
C ARG A 239 -6.59 16.69 4.64
N ALA A 240 -5.65 16.07 3.93
CA ALA A 240 -4.55 16.78 3.27
C ALA A 240 -5.07 17.66 2.12
N VAL A 241 -6.07 17.18 1.36
CA VAL A 241 -6.74 17.96 0.31
C VAL A 241 -7.38 19.22 0.88
N ASN A 242 -8.16 19.10 1.96
CA ASN A 242 -8.78 20.25 2.61
C ASN A 242 -7.73 21.25 3.11
N MET A 243 -6.64 20.77 3.72
CA MET A 243 -5.54 21.63 4.18
C MET A 243 -4.87 22.39 3.02
N ALA A 244 -4.66 21.73 1.89
CA ALA A 244 -4.11 22.38 0.69
C ALA A 244 -5.07 23.42 0.12
N LEU A 245 -6.37 23.11 0.03
CA LEU A 245 -7.40 24.02 -0.50
C LEU A 245 -7.69 25.23 0.40
N SER A 246 -7.54 25.09 1.73
CA SER A 246 -7.73 26.20 2.68
C SER A 246 -6.55 27.17 2.75
N GLY A 247 -5.53 27.01 1.89
CA GLY A 247 -4.29 27.76 1.96
C GLY A 247 -3.34 27.13 2.97
N LEU A 248 -2.38 26.35 2.47
CA LEU A 248 -1.46 25.58 3.30
C LEU A 248 -0.61 26.48 4.21
N ARG A 249 -0.92 26.48 5.50
CA ARG A 249 -0.10 27.08 6.56
C ARG A 249 0.38 25.98 7.48
N LEU A 250 1.60 25.52 7.27
CA LEU A 250 2.27 24.63 8.21
C LEU A 250 2.71 25.49 9.39
N GLY A 251 2.26 25.16 10.60
CA GLY A 251 2.76 25.83 11.80
C GLY A 251 4.27 25.69 11.87
N ALA A 252 4.99 26.77 12.18
CA ALA A 252 6.35 26.64 12.68
C ALA A 252 6.25 25.78 13.95
N GLY A 253 6.97 24.66 13.98
CA GLY A 253 6.83 23.64 15.03
C GLY A 253 6.85 24.22 16.45
N GLN A 254 6.02 23.63 17.32
CA GLN A 254 6.28 23.63 18.76
C GLN A 254 7.25 22.48 19.07
#